data_AF-G8JTW4-F1
#
_entry.id   AF-G8JTW4-F1
#
_cell.length_a   1.000
_cell.length_b   1.000
_cell.length_c   1.000
_cell.angle_alpha   90.00
_cell.angle_beta   90.00
_cell.angle_gamma   90.00
#
_symmetry.space_group_name_H-M   'P 1'
#
loop_
_entity.id
_entity.type
_entity.pdbx_description
1 polymer ?
#
loop_
_entity_poly.entity_id
_entity_poly.type
_entity_poly.pdbx_seq_one_letter_code
_entity_poly.pdbx_strand_id
1 'polypeptide(L)'
;MRKVRPHIGGLVPVAITRCMTKNAPKRVPCVPSVETPLFTNFQKWAGKKKMLYFSRDDISRSKPLMLPNFNLNGNMFAQMLQKPIRLDTLSRVKVPRAFLVQLKVHKLAVNNENKKLIELAPAIISGSHSSSSYVPLSRQALATMSLSQLLPSSVKYSKMRHFDVSEVAMDRDKLTTGYEEKLVNLVTDGLKELVGIFGDEADVGLENWDILVTYDERNSYDMELRQFEDLAGKPVIIIFNLRFLRSEELDRLINVELKTHEYGIILKIPKNENLIKFMYNLIAFKTC
;
A
#
# COMPACT_ATOMS: atom_id res chain seq x y z
N MET A 1 21.63 37.69 67.87
CA MET A 1 20.38 37.04 68.33
C MET A 1 19.85 36.14 67.23
N ARG A 2 19.96 34.81 67.41
CA ARG A 2 19.49 33.79 66.46
C ARG A 2 17.97 33.62 66.61
N LYS A 3 17.21 33.80 65.53
CA LYS A 3 15.78 33.43 65.50
C LYS A 3 15.65 31.96 65.09
N VAL A 4 15.15 31.18 66.03
CA VAL A 4 14.80 29.76 65.94
C VAL A 4 13.55 29.61 65.06
N ARG A 5 13.57 28.65 64.13
CA ARG A 5 12.35 28.14 63.47
C ARG A 5 11.77 27.02 64.31
N PRO A 6 10.45 26.96 64.55
CA PRO A 6 9.80 25.72 64.92
C PRO A 6 9.32 24.98 63.67
N HIS A 7 9.76 23.73 63.54
CA HIS A 7 9.12 22.69 62.75
C HIS A 7 7.81 22.29 63.45
N ILE A 8 6.69 22.36 62.75
CA ILE A 8 5.51 21.54 63.06
C ILE A 8 5.04 20.92 61.75
N GLY A 9 5.12 19.59 61.70
CA GLY A 9 4.60 18.77 60.63
C GLY A 9 3.08 18.77 60.62
N GLY A 10 2.52 18.84 59.42
CA GLY A 10 1.13 18.52 59.14
C GLY A 10 1.10 17.73 57.85
N LEU A 11 0.95 16.41 57.97
CA LEU A 11 0.66 15.51 56.86
C LEU A 11 -0.71 15.88 56.28
N VAL A 12 -0.73 16.53 55.12
CA VAL A 12 -1.95 16.68 54.32
C VAL A 12 -2.06 15.43 53.43
N PRO A 13 -3.13 14.64 53.51
CA PRO A 13 -3.33 13.53 52.59
C PRO A 13 -3.65 14.09 51.20
N VAL A 14 -2.73 13.90 50.26
CA VAL A 14 -2.97 14.15 48.84
C VAL A 14 -3.98 13.09 48.38
N ALA A 15 -5.22 13.51 48.19
CA ALA A 15 -6.23 12.71 47.50
C ALA A 15 -5.75 12.48 46.05
N ILE A 16 -5.26 11.26 45.77
CA ILE A 16 -4.97 10.81 44.42
C ILE A 16 -6.32 10.54 43.76
N THR A 17 -6.82 11.53 43.03
CA THR A 17 -7.97 11.35 42.14
C THR A 17 -7.53 10.39 41.04
N ARG A 18 -7.87 9.09 41.18
CA ARG A 18 -7.74 8.09 40.12
C ARG A 18 -8.64 8.50 38.95
N CYS A 19 -8.06 9.15 37.95
CA CYS A 19 -8.68 9.28 36.64
C CYS A 19 -8.77 7.88 36.02
N MET A 20 -9.93 7.23 36.18
CA MET A 20 -10.31 6.04 35.42
C MET A 20 -10.47 6.44 33.95
N THR A 21 -9.39 6.39 33.18
CA THR A 21 -9.49 6.40 31.72
C THR A 21 -10.10 5.08 31.29
N LYS A 22 -11.31 5.13 30.74
CA LYS A 22 -11.97 4.00 30.07
C LYS A 22 -11.03 3.49 28.98
N ASN A 23 -10.34 2.38 29.24
CA ASN A 23 -9.52 1.70 28.25
C ASN A 23 -10.45 1.12 27.19
N ALA A 24 -10.61 1.83 26.07
CA ALA A 24 -11.09 1.19 24.85
C ALA A 24 -10.14 0.01 24.56
N PRO A 25 -10.64 -1.20 24.27
CA PRO A 25 -9.79 -2.31 23.93
C PRO A 25 -8.95 -1.91 22.71
N LYS A 26 -7.63 -1.84 22.89
CA LYS A 26 -6.70 -1.74 21.77
C LYS A 26 -7.04 -2.92 20.86
N ARG A 27 -7.50 -2.64 19.64
CA ARG A 27 -7.61 -3.64 18.59
C ARG A 27 -6.18 -4.09 18.27
N VAL A 28 -5.69 -5.06 19.03
CA VAL A 28 -4.42 -5.72 18.73
C VAL A 28 -4.69 -6.52 17.47
N PRO A 29 -3.99 -6.27 16.35
CA PRO A 29 -4.16 -7.08 15.16
C PRO A 29 -3.92 -8.54 15.51
N CYS A 30 -4.85 -9.41 15.11
CA CYS A 30 -4.75 -10.83 15.34
C CYS A 30 -3.50 -11.34 14.61
N VAL A 31 -2.53 -11.87 15.35
CA VAL A 31 -1.34 -12.48 14.74
C VAL A 31 -1.82 -13.75 14.05
N PRO A 32 -1.54 -13.95 12.75
CA PRO A 32 -1.91 -15.19 12.07
C PRO A 32 -1.33 -16.40 12.82
N SER A 33 -2.08 -17.49 12.92
CA SER A 33 -1.69 -18.71 13.66
C SER A 33 -0.41 -19.36 13.13
N VAL A 34 0.05 -18.94 11.96
CA VAL A 34 1.27 -19.42 11.31
C VAL A 34 2.40 -18.41 11.58
N GLU A 35 3.25 -18.74 12.55
CA GLU A 35 4.48 -17.99 12.82
C GLU A 35 5.54 -18.33 11.76
N THR A 36 5.55 -17.59 10.65
CA THR A 36 6.68 -17.65 9.72
C THR A 36 7.68 -16.52 10.02
N PRO A 37 8.99 -16.73 9.77
CA PRO A 37 9.99 -15.66 9.86
C PRO A 37 9.67 -14.44 8.97
N LEU A 38 8.87 -14.62 7.91
CA LEU A 38 8.37 -13.55 7.05
C LEU A 38 7.35 -12.65 7.76
N PHE A 39 6.59 -13.17 8.73
CA PHE A 39 5.56 -12.40 9.44
C PHE A 39 6.05 -11.85 10.79
N THR A 40 6.86 -12.60 11.55
CA THR A 40 7.20 -12.22 12.93
C THR A 40 8.54 -11.47 13.04
N ASN A 41 9.49 -11.72 12.14
CA ASN A 41 10.87 -11.23 12.28
C ASN A 41 11.54 -10.81 10.96
N PHE A 42 10.77 -10.50 9.91
CA PHE A 42 11.33 -10.10 8.60
C PHE A 42 12.34 -8.96 8.69
N GLN A 43 12.13 -8.02 9.62
CA GLN A 43 13.06 -6.94 9.91
C GLN A 43 14.44 -7.40 10.39
N LYS A 44 14.52 -8.54 11.09
CA LYS A 44 15.72 -9.14 11.68
C LYS A 44 16.35 -10.23 10.81
N TRP A 45 15.80 -10.53 9.63
CA TRP A 45 16.36 -11.54 8.74
C TRP A 45 17.79 -11.16 8.31
N ALA A 46 18.77 -11.90 8.82
CA ALA A 46 20.16 -11.80 8.43
C ALA A 46 20.29 -12.17 6.94
N GLY A 47 21.03 -11.37 6.17
CA GLY A 47 21.19 -11.62 4.73
C GLY A 47 20.02 -11.18 3.84
N LYS A 48 18.95 -10.56 4.37
CA LYS A 48 17.86 -10.00 3.54
C LYS A 48 18.35 -9.07 2.43
N LYS A 49 19.41 -8.31 2.69
CA LYS A 49 20.06 -7.48 1.67
C LYS A 49 20.66 -8.32 0.55
N LYS A 50 21.33 -9.44 0.86
CA LYS A 50 21.96 -10.33 -0.13
C LYS A 50 20.93 -11.17 -0.91
N MET A 51 19.79 -11.52 -0.31
CA MET A 51 18.77 -12.36 -0.95
C MET A 51 17.68 -11.58 -1.70
N LEU A 52 17.46 -10.31 -1.34
CA LEU A 52 16.46 -9.47 -1.99
C LEU A 52 17.08 -8.34 -2.81
N TYR A 53 18.29 -7.84 -2.54
CA TYR A 53 18.90 -6.81 -3.39
C TYR A 53 19.86 -7.47 -4.38
N PHE A 54 19.47 -7.45 -5.65
CA PHE A 54 20.31 -7.87 -6.76
C PHE A 54 20.95 -6.63 -7.39
N SER A 55 22.28 -6.52 -7.39
CA SER A 55 22.96 -5.54 -8.24
C SER A 55 22.86 -5.95 -9.70
N ARG A 56 22.88 -4.99 -10.65
CA ARG A 56 22.97 -5.30 -12.09
C ARG A 56 24.16 -6.20 -12.41
N ASP A 57 25.25 -6.08 -11.65
CA ASP A 57 26.45 -6.89 -11.81
C ASP A 57 26.28 -8.32 -11.22
N ASP A 58 25.40 -8.52 -10.24
CA ASP A 58 25.10 -9.84 -9.68
C ASP A 58 24.26 -10.67 -10.67
N ILE A 59 23.41 -10.01 -11.45
CA ILE A 59 22.55 -10.61 -12.48
C ILE A 59 23.40 -11.16 -13.65
N SER A 60 24.53 -10.52 -13.97
CA SER A 60 25.37 -10.90 -15.11
C SER A 60 26.47 -11.92 -14.79
N ARG A 61 26.85 -12.09 -13.52
CA ARG A 61 28.07 -12.82 -13.14
C ARG A 61 27.90 -14.17 -12.47
N SER A 62 26.73 -14.50 -11.90
CA SER A 62 26.61 -15.78 -11.18
C SER A 62 25.79 -16.80 -11.96
N LYS A 63 26.40 -17.96 -12.27
CA LYS A 63 25.67 -19.23 -12.16
C LYS A 63 24.95 -19.18 -10.81
N PRO A 64 23.62 -19.20 -10.79
CA PRO A 64 22.89 -18.81 -9.62
C PRO A 64 23.25 -19.74 -8.47
N LEU A 65 23.83 -19.19 -7.40
CA LEU A 65 23.76 -19.77 -6.05
C LEU A 65 22.30 -19.66 -5.52
N MET A 66 21.33 -19.87 -6.42
CA MET A 66 19.92 -19.80 -6.13
C MET A 66 19.48 -21.16 -5.63
N LEU A 67 18.64 -21.13 -4.60
CA LEU A 67 17.66 -22.19 -4.44
C LEU A 67 16.93 -22.31 -5.78
N PRO A 68 16.96 -23.48 -6.44
CA PRO A 68 16.58 -23.64 -7.85
C PRO A 68 15.14 -23.21 -8.19
N ASN A 69 14.29 -22.98 -7.18
CA ASN A 69 12.85 -22.85 -7.36
C ASN A 69 12.25 -21.48 -7.03
N PHE A 70 13.02 -20.49 -6.54
CA PHE A 70 12.40 -19.25 -6.01
C PHE A 70 12.43 -18.03 -6.93
N ASN A 71 13.22 -18.02 -8.01
CA ASN A 71 13.37 -16.92 -8.99
C ASN A 71 12.86 -15.54 -8.51
N LEU A 72 13.45 -15.03 -7.42
CA LEU A 72 12.93 -13.86 -6.70
C LEU A 72 13.07 -12.56 -7.53
N ASN A 73 13.86 -12.59 -8.59
CA ASN A 73 14.06 -11.45 -9.48
C ASN A 73 12.83 -11.19 -10.37
N GLY A 74 12.15 -12.25 -10.82
CA GLY A 74 10.91 -12.15 -11.60
C GLY A 74 9.64 -12.03 -10.76
N ASN A 75 9.75 -12.15 -9.42
CA ASN A 75 8.60 -12.13 -8.53
C ASN A 75 8.23 -10.70 -8.13
N MET A 76 7.05 -10.24 -8.56
CA MET A 76 6.55 -8.89 -8.25
C MET A 76 6.50 -8.62 -6.73
N PHE A 77 6.05 -9.58 -5.92
CA PHE A 77 5.97 -9.40 -4.47
C PHE A 77 7.33 -9.26 -3.82
N ALA A 78 8.33 -10.01 -4.31
CA ALA A 78 9.71 -9.83 -3.86
C ALA A 78 10.22 -8.42 -4.18
N GLN A 79 9.92 -7.89 -5.36
CA GLN A 79 10.28 -6.52 -5.74
C GLN A 79 9.55 -5.46 -4.91
N MET A 80 8.31 -5.72 -4.48
CA MET A 80 7.56 -4.86 -3.56
C MET A 80 8.19 -4.84 -2.16
N LEU A 81 8.60 -6.01 -1.65
CA LEU A 81 9.28 -6.16 -0.36
C LEU A 81 10.67 -5.50 -0.33
N GLN A 82 11.34 -5.42 -1.48
CA GLN A 82 12.64 -4.75 -1.64
C GLN A 82 12.56 -3.22 -1.54
N LYS A 83 11.38 -2.63 -1.73
CA LYS A 83 11.24 -1.17 -1.73
C LYS A 83 11.68 -0.58 -0.38
N PRO A 84 12.20 0.66 -0.36
CA PRO A 84 12.67 1.29 0.86
C PRO A 84 11.64 1.23 1.97
N ILE A 85 12.07 0.80 3.16
CA ILE A 85 11.23 0.80 4.35
C ILE A 85 10.91 2.25 4.76
N ARG A 86 9.65 2.49 5.09
CA ARG A 86 9.13 3.77 5.59
C ARG A 86 8.30 3.53 6.85
N LEU A 87 8.16 4.58 7.65
CA LEU A 87 7.32 4.56 8.84
C LEU A 87 5.88 4.85 8.41
N ASP A 88 4.97 3.92 8.70
CA ASP A 88 3.54 4.17 8.64
C ASP A 88 3.15 5.16 9.75
N THR A 89 2.55 6.29 9.37
CA THR A 89 2.16 7.31 10.35
C THR A 89 0.99 6.90 11.24
N LEU A 90 0.15 5.94 10.82
CA LEU A 90 -0.96 5.43 11.61
C LEU A 90 -0.49 4.37 12.61
N SER A 91 0.05 3.25 12.11
CA SER A 91 0.44 2.12 12.97
C SER A 91 1.79 2.31 13.69
N ARG A 92 2.61 3.28 13.24
CA ARG A 92 4.01 3.46 13.66
C ARG A 92 4.89 2.24 13.36
N VAL A 93 4.46 1.35 12.47
CA VAL A 93 5.23 0.19 12.02
C VAL A 93 6.09 0.58 10.81
N LYS A 94 7.23 -0.09 10.68
CA LYS A 94 8.13 0.06 9.53
C LYS A 94 7.72 -0.92 8.43
N VAL A 95 7.26 -0.39 7.30
CA VAL A 95 6.70 -1.17 6.18
C VAL A 95 7.38 -0.76 4.88
N PRO A 96 7.62 -1.68 3.92
CA PRO A 96 8.09 -1.30 2.59
C PRO A 96 7.17 -0.27 1.94
N ARG A 97 7.75 0.73 1.28
CA ARG A 97 6.99 1.83 0.64
C ARG A 97 5.92 1.35 -0.35
N ALA A 98 6.08 0.16 -0.94
CA ALA A 98 5.09 -0.40 -1.86
C ALA A 98 3.71 -0.62 -1.23
N PHE A 99 3.63 -0.80 0.09
CA PHE A 99 2.38 -1.05 0.82
C PHE A 99 1.83 0.21 1.51
N LEU A 100 2.31 1.39 1.11
CA LEU A 100 1.94 2.66 1.70
C LEU A 100 1.54 3.64 0.59
N VAL A 101 0.52 4.45 0.86
CA VAL A 101 0.21 5.61 0.01
C VAL A 101 1.16 6.73 0.38
N GLN A 102 1.81 7.30 -0.63
CA GLN A 102 2.61 8.50 -0.44
C GLN A 102 1.71 9.73 -0.59
N LEU A 103 1.63 10.57 0.45
CA LEU A 103 0.98 11.86 0.33
C LEU A 103 2.03 12.93 0.12
N LYS A 104 1.79 13.80 -0.86
CA LYS A 104 2.65 14.91 -1.22
C LYS A 104 1.98 16.23 -0.90
N VAL A 105 2.81 17.15 -0.47
CA VAL A 105 2.44 18.53 -0.16
C VAL A 105 2.69 19.37 -1.40
N HIS A 106 1.63 19.99 -1.92
CA HIS A 106 1.68 20.91 -3.05
C HIS A 106 1.34 22.32 -2.56
N LYS A 107 2.08 23.33 -3.03
CA LYS A 107 1.74 24.73 -2.77
C LYS A 107 0.61 25.13 -3.71
N LEU A 108 -0.45 25.72 -3.17
CA LEU A 108 -1.52 26.29 -3.97
C LEU A 108 -1.11 27.68 -4.48
N ALA A 109 -1.57 28.05 -5.67
CA ALA A 109 -1.48 29.43 -6.12
C ALA A 109 -2.32 30.29 -5.17
N VAL A 110 -1.76 31.41 -4.70
CA VAL A 110 -2.42 32.31 -3.75
C VAL A 110 -3.58 32.99 -4.48
N ASN A 111 -4.78 32.45 -4.33
CA ASN A 111 -6.01 33.14 -4.71
C ASN A 111 -6.52 33.91 -3.49
N ASN A 112 -6.77 35.21 -3.64
CA ASN A 112 -7.12 36.15 -2.57
C ASN A 112 -8.38 35.77 -1.75
N GLU A 113 -9.14 34.75 -2.16
CA GLU A 113 -10.38 34.31 -1.52
C GLU A 113 -10.21 33.08 -0.62
N ASN A 114 -9.14 32.29 -0.77
CA ASN A 114 -8.92 31.09 0.03
C ASN A 114 -7.67 31.23 0.91
N LYS A 115 -7.85 31.24 2.24
CA LYS A 115 -6.76 31.24 3.24
C LYS A 115 -5.90 29.96 3.26
N LYS A 116 -6.11 29.05 2.31
CA LYS A 116 -5.40 27.76 2.25
C LYS A 116 -4.22 27.86 1.30
N LEU A 117 -3.04 27.52 1.78
CA LEU A 117 -1.77 27.72 1.07
C LEU A 117 -1.18 26.42 0.52
N ILE A 118 -1.65 25.28 1.04
CA ILE A 118 -1.11 23.96 0.74
C ILE A 118 -2.24 22.97 0.48
N GLU A 119 -2.10 22.10 -0.52
CA GLU A 119 -2.94 20.93 -0.72
C GLU A 119 -2.13 19.65 -0.47
N LEU A 120 -2.76 18.68 0.22
CA LEU A 120 -2.26 17.32 0.32
C LEU A 120 -2.89 16.48 -0.79
N ALA A 121 -2.06 15.87 -1.63
CA ALA A 121 -2.51 14.98 -2.70
C ALA A 121 -1.79 13.63 -2.64
N PRO A 122 -2.50 12.51 -2.89
CA PRO A 122 -1.87 11.21 -2.98
C PRO A 122 -1.08 11.08 -4.29
N ALA A 123 0.12 10.50 -4.19
CA ALA A 123 1.00 10.26 -5.31
C ALA A 123 1.01 8.77 -5.65
N ILE A 124 0.50 8.44 -6.84
CA ILE A 124 0.56 7.08 -7.40
C ILE A 124 1.93 6.84 -8.04
N ILE A 125 2.47 7.84 -8.74
CA ILE A 125 3.79 7.79 -9.37
C ILE A 125 4.78 8.65 -8.58
N SER A 126 5.97 8.08 -8.34
CA SER A 126 7.01 8.64 -7.49
C SER A 126 7.76 9.80 -8.16
N GLY A 127 7.25 11.03 -8.08
CA GLY A 127 8.03 12.24 -8.44
C GLY A 127 9.07 12.65 -7.38
N SER A 128 10.10 13.43 -7.76
CA SER A 128 11.35 13.61 -7.00
C SER A 128 11.40 14.74 -5.96
N HIS A 129 10.50 15.73 -5.93
CA HIS A 129 10.83 17.02 -5.27
C HIS A 129 9.82 17.61 -4.27
N SER A 130 9.11 16.81 -3.47
CA SER A 130 8.28 17.37 -2.40
C SER A 130 8.31 16.58 -1.08
N SER A 131 8.14 17.33 0.02
CA SER A 131 7.94 16.74 1.35
C SER A 131 6.79 15.75 1.30
N SER A 132 7.05 14.54 1.77
CA SER A 132 6.12 13.42 1.66
C SER A 132 5.87 12.77 3.01
N SER A 133 4.65 12.29 3.22
CA SER A 133 4.29 11.38 4.31
C SER A 133 3.85 10.05 3.72
N TYR A 134 3.86 9.01 4.55
CA TYR A 134 3.48 7.66 4.15
C TYR A 134 2.39 7.17 5.08
N VAL A 135 1.26 6.78 4.49
CA VAL A 135 0.06 6.34 5.20
C VAL A 135 -0.31 4.93 4.73
N PRO A 136 -1.12 4.17 5.48
CA PRO A 136 -1.51 2.82 5.07
C PRO A 136 -2.22 2.82 3.72
N LEU A 137 -1.99 1.77 2.93
CA LEU A 137 -2.74 1.48 1.71
C LEU A 137 -4.11 0.88 2.07
N SER A 138 -4.98 1.71 2.65
CA SER A 138 -6.33 1.33 3.09
C SER A 138 -7.25 2.55 3.02
N ARG A 139 -8.39 2.38 2.34
CA ARG A 139 -9.41 3.43 2.23
C ARG A 139 -9.99 3.75 3.61
N GLN A 140 -10.25 2.72 4.43
CA GLN A 140 -10.81 2.89 5.77
C GLN A 140 -9.82 3.60 6.71
N ALA A 141 -8.54 3.21 6.68
CA ALA A 141 -7.51 3.89 7.45
C ALA A 141 -7.41 5.36 7.04
N LEU A 142 -7.36 5.64 5.73
CA LEU A 142 -7.21 6.99 5.21
C LEU A 142 -8.39 7.91 5.58
N ALA A 143 -9.62 7.37 5.55
CA ALA A 143 -10.83 8.11 5.93
C ALA A 143 -10.87 8.49 7.42
N THR A 144 -10.27 7.67 8.30
CA THR A 144 -10.32 7.88 9.76
C THR A 144 -9.18 8.74 10.31
N MET A 145 -8.13 8.97 9.52
CA MET A 145 -6.94 9.69 9.98
C MET A 145 -7.19 11.19 10.21
N SER A 146 -6.51 11.73 11.21
CA SER A 146 -6.46 13.18 11.45
C SER A 146 -5.47 13.85 10.49
N LEU A 147 -5.73 15.11 10.14
CA LEU A 147 -4.83 15.93 9.31
C LEU A 147 -3.38 15.93 9.85
N SER A 148 -3.25 15.99 11.18
CA SER A 148 -1.96 15.93 11.86
C SER A 148 -1.20 14.64 11.61
N GLN A 149 -1.85 13.51 11.30
CA GLN A 149 -1.18 12.24 10.98
C GLN A 149 -0.77 12.18 9.50
N LEU A 150 -1.55 12.79 8.62
CA LEU A 150 -1.36 12.82 7.17
C LEU A 150 -0.24 13.76 6.73
N LEU A 151 0.11 14.77 7.51
CA LEU A 151 1.18 15.71 7.14
C LEU A 151 2.58 15.06 7.21
N PRO A 152 3.57 15.53 6.42
CA PRO A 152 4.97 15.19 6.62
C PRO A 152 5.53 15.79 7.91
N SER A 153 6.53 15.14 8.54
CA SER A 153 7.19 15.68 9.74
C SER A 153 7.84 17.05 9.50
N SER A 154 8.34 17.29 8.27
CA SER A 154 8.88 18.60 7.87
C SER A 154 7.84 19.70 7.93
N VAL A 155 6.56 19.42 7.68
CA VAL A 155 5.48 20.41 7.79
C VAL A 155 4.97 20.53 9.22
N LYS A 156 4.90 19.41 9.98
CA LYS A 156 4.43 19.42 11.38
C LYS A 156 5.35 20.14 12.35
N TYR A 157 6.67 19.99 12.18
CA TYR A 157 7.65 20.39 13.19
C TYR A 157 8.61 21.48 12.71
N SER A 158 8.40 22.07 11.52
CA SER A 158 9.25 23.17 11.07
C SER A 158 9.07 24.37 11.98
N LYS A 159 10.08 24.63 12.82
CA LYS A 159 10.20 25.88 13.61
C LYS A 159 10.46 27.09 12.70
N MET A 160 10.94 26.86 11.48
CA MET A 160 11.01 27.87 10.42
C MET A 160 9.62 27.97 9.80
N ARG A 161 8.80 28.86 10.36
CA ARG A 161 7.43 29.18 9.92
C ARG A 161 7.38 29.32 8.40
N HIS A 162 6.43 28.62 7.76
CA HIS A 162 5.73 29.17 6.59
C HIS A 162 4.25 28.80 6.55
N PHE A 163 3.79 27.79 7.31
CA PHE A 163 2.39 27.37 7.27
C PHE A 163 1.87 26.89 8.64
N ASP A 164 0.65 27.26 8.99
CA ASP A 164 -0.11 26.64 10.10
C ASP A 164 -0.93 25.44 9.59
N VAL A 165 -1.26 24.50 10.48
CA VAL A 165 -2.11 23.33 10.14
C VAL A 165 -3.47 23.78 9.62
N SER A 166 -3.96 24.94 10.07
CA SER A 166 -5.20 25.59 9.62
C SER A 166 -5.16 26.05 8.16
N GLU A 167 -3.96 26.27 7.59
CA GLU A 167 -3.74 26.73 6.22
C GLU A 167 -3.65 25.58 5.21
N VAL A 168 -3.80 24.33 5.67
CA VAL A 168 -3.78 23.14 4.81
C VAL A 168 -5.19 22.84 4.29
N ALA A 169 -5.33 22.86 2.97
CA ALA A 169 -6.46 22.27 2.27
C ALA A 169 -6.39 20.75 2.36
N MET A 170 -7.35 20.19 3.11
CA MET A 170 -7.63 18.78 3.10
C MET A 170 -9.13 18.59 2.89
N ASP A 171 -9.46 17.98 1.77
CA ASP A 171 -10.76 17.38 1.53
C ASP A 171 -10.54 15.87 1.56
N ARG A 172 -11.07 15.22 2.61
CA ARG A 172 -10.85 13.78 2.84
C ARG A 172 -11.53 12.95 1.78
N ASP A 173 -12.75 13.31 1.42
CA ASP A 173 -13.56 12.56 0.46
C ASP A 173 -12.92 12.69 -0.92
N LYS A 174 -12.47 13.89 -1.29
CA LYS A 174 -11.69 14.11 -2.51
C LYS A 174 -10.36 13.33 -2.49
N LEU A 175 -9.71 13.19 -1.34
CA LEU A 175 -8.45 12.47 -1.22
C LEU A 175 -8.63 10.96 -1.34
N THR A 176 -9.65 10.37 -0.69
CA THR A 176 -9.94 8.93 -0.77
C THR A 176 -10.53 8.56 -2.12
N THR A 177 -11.58 9.25 -2.55
CA THR A 177 -12.31 8.96 -3.79
C THR A 177 -11.43 9.31 -4.99
N GLY A 178 -10.73 10.44 -4.96
CA GLY A 178 -9.82 10.83 -6.04
C GLY A 178 -8.57 9.93 -6.15
N TYR A 179 -8.13 9.26 -5.08
CA TYR A 179 -7.07 8.24 -5.19
C TYR A 179 -7.59 6.98 -5.88
N GLU A 180 -8.76 6.54 -5.47
CA GLU A 180 -9.43 5.37 -6.04
C GLU A 180 -9.78 5.56 -7.51
N GLU A 181 -10.43 6.67 -7.86
CA GLU A 181 -10.78 7.01 -9.25
C GLU A 181 -9.54 7.01 -10.14
N LYS A 182 -8.42 7.58 -9.66
CA LYS A 182 -7.16 7.55 -10.40
C LYS A 182 -6.60 6.13 -10.58
N LEU A 183 -6.71 5.26 -9.57
CA LEU A 183 -6.31 3.86 -9.70
C LEU A 183 -7.20 3.09 -10.67
N VAL A 184 -8.52 3.29 -10.59
CA VAL A 184 -9.49 2.71 -11.52
C VAL A 184 -9.16 3.15 -12.94
N ASN A 185 -8.97 4.45 -13.18
CA ASN A 185 -8.63 4.98 -14.50
C ASN A 185 -7.33 4.37 -15.03
N LEU A 186 -6.26 4.29 -14.22
CA LEU A 186 -5.00 3.67 -14.65
C LEU A 186 -5.14 2.19 -14.99
N VAL A 187 -6.00 1.46 -14.28
CA VAL A 187 -6.30 0.05 -14.59
C VAL A 187 -7.12 -0.06 -15.88
N THR A 188 -8.18 0.74 -16.02
CA THR A 188 -9.03 0.77 -17.23
C THR A 188 -8.22 1.16 -18.47
N ASP A 189 -7.40 2.22 -18.38
CA ASP A 189 -6.56 2.68 -19.47
C ASP A 189 -5.53 1.60 -19.85
N GLY A 190 -4.87 0.99 -18.87
CA GLY A 190 -3.93 -0.10 -19.11
C GLY A 190 -4.59 -1.34 -19.71
N LEU A 191 -5.84 -1.66 -19.35
CA LEU A 191 -6.61 -2.73 -20.00
C LEU A 191 -6.99 -2.36 -21.44
N LYS A 192 -7.40 -1.12 -21.70
CA LYS A 192 -7.71 -0.64 -23.06
C LYS A 192 -6.50 -0.66 -23.99
N GLU A 193 -5.31 -0.33 -23.48
CA GLU A 193 -4.07 -0.46 -24.24
C GLU A 193 -3.81 -1.90 -24.69
N LEU A 194 -4.20 -2.89 -23.88
CA LEU A 194 -4.07 -4.30 -24.22
C LEU A 194 -5.03 -4.74 -25.34
N VAL A 195 -6.16 -4.06 -25.53
CA VAL A 195 -7.14 -4.38 -26.60
C VAL A 195 -6.48 -4.22 -27.97
N GLY A 196 -5.62 -3.22 -28.13
CA GLY A 196 -4.86 -2.99 -29.37
C GLY A 196 -3.73 -4.00 -29.60
N ILE A 197 -3.32 -4.75 -28.58
CA ILE A 197 -2.16 -5.67 -28.62
C ILE A 197 -2.63 -7.12 -28.79
N PHE A 198 -3.68 -7.53 -28.08
CA PHE A 198 -4.17 -8.91 -28.08
C PHE A 198 -5.13 -9.25 -29.22
N GLY A 199 -5.30 -8.35 -30.19
CA GLY A 199 -6.34 -8.42 -31.22
C GLY A 199 -6.44 -9.69 -32.07
N ASP A 200 -5.53 -10.66 -31.93
CA ASP A 200 -5.60 -11.99 -32.57
C ASP A 200 -4.78 -13.09 -31.83
N GLU A 201 -4.30 -12.86 -30.59
CA GLU A 201 -3.48 -13.87 -29.91
C GLU A 201 -4.33 -15.05 -29.41
N ALA A 202 -3.98 -16.25 -29.86
CA ALA A 202 -4.58 -17.52 -29.44
C ALA A 202 -4.50 -17.73 -27.93
N ASP A 203 -5.42 -18.55 -27.39
CA ASP A 203 -5.51 -18.96 -25.98
C ASP A 203 -4.12 -19.18 -25.37
N VAL A 204 -3.73 -18.27 -24.48
CA VAL A 204 -2.39 -18.28 -23.88
C VAL A 204 -2.41 -19.29 -22.73
N GLY A 205 -1.55 -20.29 -22.79
CA GLY A 205 -1.45 -21.26 -21.69
C GLY A 205 -1.08 -20.59 -20.36
N LEU A 206 -1.73 -21.02 -19.27
CA LEU A 206 -1.39 -20.62 -17.91
C LEU A 206 -0.06 -21.25 -17.48
N GLU A 207 0.85 -20.40 -17.00
CA GLU A 207 2.13 -20.81 -16.41
C GLU A 207 2.16 -20.50 -14.92
N ASN A 208 3.11 -21.11 -14.21
CA ASN A 208 3.34 -20.83 -12.81
C ASN A 208 3.62 -19.34 -12.56
N TRP A 209 2.94 -18.78 -11.56
CA TRP A 209 3.03 -17.39 -11.10
C TRP A 209 2.47 -16.34 -12.05
N ASP A 210 1.71 -16.75 -13.06
CA ASP A 210 0.93 -15.83 -13.87
C ASP A 210 -0.14 -15.12 -13.03
N ILE A 211 -0.51 -13.92 -13.48
CA ILE A 211 -1.62 -13.17 -12.93
C ILE A 211 -2.84 -13.40 -13.83
N LEU A 212 -3.87 -14.03 -13.30
CA LEU A 212 -5.16 -14.16 -13.96
C LEU A 212 -6.09 -13.05 -13.44
N VAL A 213 -6.49 -12.14 -14.32
CA VAL A 213 -7.43 -11.07 -14.01
C VAL A 213 -8.83 -11.52 -14.40
N THR A 214 -9.75 -11.46 -13.43
CA THR A 214 -11.12 -11.91 -13.61
C THR A 214 -12.11 -10.84 -13.16
N TYR A 215 -13.33 -10.98 -13.65
CA TYR A 215 -14.50 -10.27 -13.16
C TYR A 215 -15.59 -11.32 -12.92
N ASP A 216 -15.49 -12.00 -11.77
CA ASP A 216 -16.38 -13.12 -11.42
C ASP A 216 -17.16 -12.79 -10.14
N GLU A 217 -18.45 -12.50 -10.28
CA GLU A 217 -19.37 -12.21 -9.17
C GLU A 217 -19.55 -13.40 -8.21
N ARG A 218 -19.27 -14.63 -8.66
CA ARG A 218 -19.40 -15.84 -7.83
C ARG A 218 -18.19 -16.05 -6.92
N ASN A 219 -17.03 -15.53 -7.31
CA ASN A 219 -15.81 -15.66 -6.52
C ASN A 219 -15.75 -14.59 -5.44
N SER A 220 -15.87 -15.00 -4.17
CA SER A 220 -15.87 -14.06 -3.05
C SER A 220 -14.51 -13.41 -2.75
N TYR A 221 -13.41 -13.96 -3.25
CA TYR A 221 -12.06 -13.45 -3.01
C TYR A 221 -11.65 -12.42 -4.07
N ASP A 222 -11.15 -11.26 -3.63
CA ASP A 222 -10.62 -10.22 -4.53
C ASP A 222 -9.18 -10.54 -5.00
N MET A 223 -8.46 -11.34 -4.20
CA MET A 223 -7.15 -11.87 -4.54
C MET A 223 -6.94 -13.25 -3.90
N GLU A 224 -6.50 -14.23 -4.68
CA GLU A 224 -6.22 -15.58 -4.20
C GLU A 224 -5.04 -16.22 -4.95
N LEU A 225 -4.44 -17.23 -4.33
CA LEU A 225 -3.46 -18.11 -4.97
C LEU A 225 -4.15 -19.45 -5.22
N ARG A 226 -4.19 -19.91 -6.46
CA ARG A 226 -4.89 -21.15 -6.83
C ARG A 226 -4.00 -22.05 -7.66
N GLN A 227 -4.00 -23.33 -7.33
CA GLN A 227 -3.40 -24.37 -8.16
C GLN A 227 -4.48 -24.96 -9.08
N PHE A 228 -4.24 -24.96 -10.38
CA PHE A 228 -5.15 -25.55 -11.36
C PHE A 228 -4.78 -27.01 -11.59
N GLU A 229 -5.49 -27.92 -10.90
CA GLU A 229 -5.25 -29.37 -10.99
C GLU A 229 -5.56 -29.94 -12.38
N ASP A 230 -6.49 -29.31 -13.10
CA ASP A 230 -7.02 -29.77 -14.38
C ASP A 230 -6.11 -29.41 -15.58
N LEU A 231 -5.09 -28.58 -15.36
CA LEU A 231 -4.15 -28.14 -16.40
C LEU A 231 -2.85 -28.93 -16.34
N ALA A 232 -2.26 -29.18 -17.52
CA ALA A 232 -0.96 -29.83 -17.62
C ALA A 232 0.11 -29.05 -16.85
N GLY A 233 0.84 -29.73 -15.97
CA GLY A 233 1.87 -29.10 -15.13
C GLY A 233 1.34 -28.44 -13.84
N LYS A 234 0.02 -28.47 -13.61
CA LYS A 234 -0.65 -28.02 -12.38
C LYS A 234 -0.17 -26.64 -11.90
N PRO A 235 -0.30 -25.60 -12.75
CA PRO A 235 0.26 -24.29 -12.45
C PRO A 235 -0.40 -23.68 -11.22
N VAL A 236 0.43 -23.03 -10.40
CA VAL A 236 0.02 -22.17 -9.29
C VAL A 236 -0.05 -20.75 -9.82
N ILE A 237 -1.23 -20.15 -9.83
CA ILE A 237 -1.47 -18.81 -10.37
C ILE A 237 -2.03 -17.88 -9.31
N ILE A 238 -1.88 -16.57 -9.54
CA ILE A 238 -2.42 -15.53 -8.68
C ILE A 238 -3.62 -14.94 -9.38
N ILE A 239 -4.79 -14.95 -8.74
CA ILE A 239 -6.02 -14.44 -9.31
C ILE A 239 -6.29 -13.05 -8.72
N PHE A 240 -6.54 -12.07 -9.58
CA PHE A 240 -7.03 -10.74 -9.23
C PHE A 240 -8.47 -10.61 -9.72
N ASN A 241 -9.43 -10.65 -8.79
CA ASN A 241 -10.84 -10.51 -9.12
C ASN A 241 -11.29 -9.08 -8.87
N LEU A 242 -11.74 -8.40 -9.93
CA LEU A 242 -12.09 -6.97 -9.89
C LEU A 242 -13.59 -6.71 -9.67
N ARG A 243 -14.38 -7.74 -9.33
CA ARG A 243 -15.83 -7.62 -9.08
C ARG A 243 -16.22 -6.53 -8.06
N PHE A 244 -15.37 -6.25 -7.07
CA PHE A 244 -15.66 -5.27 -6.02
C PHE A 244 -15.83 -3.84 -6.56
N LEU A 245 -15.40 -3.58 -7.80
CA LEU A 245 -15.54 -2.30 -8.47
C LEU A 245 -16.96 -2.06 -9.00
N ARG A 246 -17.77 -3.11 -9.22
CA ARG A 246 -19.14 -3.00 -9.76
C ARG A 246 -19.20 -2.14 -11.03
N SER A 247 -18.25 -2.37 -11.94
CA SER A 247 -18.10 -1.62 -13.19
C SER A 247 -18.42 -2.51 -14.38
N GLU A 248 -19.53 -2.20 -15.06
CA GLU A 248 -19.94 -2.87 -16.30
C GLU A 248 -18.89 -2.73 -17.41
N GLU A 249 -18.17 -1.61 -17.44
CA GLU A 249 -17.08 -1.38 -18.41
C GLU A 249 -15.93 -2.37 -18.19
N LEU A 250 -15.51 -2.58 -16.94
CA LEU A 250 -14.44 -3.53 -16.63
C LEU A 250 -14.88 -4.97 -16.83
N ASP A 251 -16.13 -5.31 -16.48
CA ASP A 251 -16.71 -6.62 -16.77
C ASP A 251 -16.64 -6.91 -18.27
N ARG A 252 -17.13 -5.99 -19.10
CA ARG A 252 -17.08 -6.12 -20.55
C ARG A 252 -15.65 -6.24 -21.09
N LEU A 253 -14.73 -5.39 -20.62
CA LEU A 253 -13.33 -5.46 -21.03
C LEU A 253 -12.72 -6.84 -20.73
N ILE A 254 -12.93 -7.36 -19.52
CA ILE A 254 -12.31 -8.60 -19.03
C ILE A 254 -12.95 -9.85 -19.63
N ASN A 255 -14.28 -9.91 -19.66
CA ASN A 255 -15.00 -11.13 -20.02
C ASN A 255 -15.36 -11.21 -21.51
N VAL A 256 -15.31 -10.11 -22.26
CA VAL A 256 -15.69 -10.06 -23.69
C VAL A 256 -14.53 -9.64 -24.58
N GLU A 257 -13.86 -8.52 -24.29
CA GLU A 257 -12.93 -7.89 -25.24
C GLU A 257 -11.49 -8.41 -25.12
N LEU A 258 -11.03 -8.73 -23.91
CA LEU A 258 -9.64 -9.09 -23.62
C LEU A 258 -9.48 -10.55 -23.18
N LYS A 259 -10.53 -11.37 -23.32
CA LYS A 259 -10.54 -12.72 -22.76
C LYS A 259 -9.54 -13.62 -23.48
N THR A 260 -8.32 -13.71 -22.94
CA THR A 260 -7.22 -14.53 -23.48
C THR A 260 -7.23 -15.97 -22.98
N HIS A 261 -8.08 -16.32 -22.00
CA HIS A 261 -8.23 -17.64 -21.42
C HIS A 261 -9.67 -17.88 -20.97
N GLU A 262 -10.11 -19.14 -20.82
CA GLU A 262 -11.49 -19.49 -20.44
C GLU A 262 -11.97 -18.82 -19.13
N TYR A 263 -11.04 -18.48 -18.23
CA TYR A 263 -11.29 -17.88 -16.92
C TYR A 263 -11.10 -16.36 -16.86
N GLY A 264 -10.48 -15.71 -17.86
CA GLY A 264 -10.20 -14.27 -17.84
C GLY A 264 -8.97 -13.85 -18.66
N ILE A 265 -8.33 -12.76 -18.25
CA ILE A 265 -7.12 -12.21 -18.92
C ILE A 265 -5.87 -12.73 -18.22
N ILE A 266 -4.89 -13.23 -18.98
CA ILE A 266 -3.59 -13.62 -18.46
C ILE A 266 -2.59 -12.47 -18.61
N LEU A 267 -2.08 -11.98 -17.48
CA LEU A 267 -1.03 -10.98 -17.44
C LEU A 267 0.29 -11.59 -16.95
N LYS A 268 1.29 -11.56 -17.82
CA LYS A 268 2.68 -11.91 -17.46
C LYS A 268 3.35 -10.74 -16.73
N ILE A 269 3.94 -10.99 -15.56
CA ILE A 269 4.61 -9.96 -14.74
C ILE A 269 5.64 -9.12 -15.54
N PRO A 270 6.56 -9.71 -16.33
CA PRO A 270 7.58 -8.92 -17.03
C PRO A 270 7.02 -7.99 -18.10
N LYS A 271 5.86 -8.32 -18.69
CA LYS A 271 5.22 -7.52 -19.74
C LYS A 271 4.28 -6.46 -19.16
N ASN A 272 3.62 -6.76 -18.05
CA ASN A 272 2.50 -5.98 -17.52
C ASN A 272 2.75 -5.43 -16.10
N GLU A 273 4.01 -5.23 -15.73
CA GLU A 273 4.42 -4.93 -14.34
C GLU A 273 3.66 -3.74 -13.73
N ASN A 274 3.47 -2.65 -14.48
CA ASN A 274 2.78 -1.46 -13.97
C ASN A 274 1.28 -1.68 -13.79
N LEU A 275 0.62 -2.31 -14.76
CA LEU A 275 -0.79 -2.61 -14.70
C LEU A 275 -1.11 -3.52 -13.51
N ILE A 276 -0.32 -4.60 -13.33
CA ILE A 276 -0.47 -5.52 -12.21
C ILE A 276 -0.26 -4.79 -10.88
N LYS A 277 0.71 -3.87 -10.78
CA LYS A 277 0.88 -3.05 -9.57
C LYS A 277 -0.30 -2.13 -9.30
N PHE A 278 -0.89 -1.53 -10.32
CA PHE A 278 -2.09 -0.68 -10.14
C PHE A 278 -3.28 -1.51 -9.68
N MET A 279 -3.50 -2.69 -10.26
CA MET A 279 -4.53 -3.64 -9.82
C MET A 279 -4.30 -4.06 -8.36
N TYR A 280 -3.08 -4.46 -8.00
CA TYR A 280 -2.74 -4.80 -6.63
C TYR A 280 -3.04 -3.65 -5.67
N ASN A 281 -2.60 -2.42 -6.02
CA ASN A 281 -2.84 -1.25 -5.18
C ASN A 281 -4.32 -0.94 -5.02
N LEU A 282 -5.10 -1.12 -6.09
CA LEU A 282 -6.56 -0.92 -6.08
C LEU A 282 -7.25 -1.94 -5.17
N ILE A 283 -6.93 -3.22 -5.32
CA ILE A 283 -7.44 -4.30 -4.47
C ILE A 283 -7.07 -4.02 -3.01
N ALA A 284 -5.78 -3.81 -2.72
CA ALA A 284 -5.31 -3.57 -1.36
C ALA A 284 -5.96 -2.32 -0.74
N PHE A 285 -6.08 -1.22 -1.48
CA PHE A 285 -6.69 0.01 -0.98
C PHE A 285 -8.18 -0.17 -0.64
N LYS A 286 -8.90 -1.02 -1.37
CA LYS A 286 -10.34 -1.26 -1.19
C LYS A 286 -10.66 -2.30 -0.13
N THR A 287 -9.82 -3.31 -0.01
CA THR A 287 -10.07 -4.50 0.81
C THR A 287 -9.45 -4.41 2.21
N CYS A 288 -8.41 -3.61 2.38
CA CYS A 288 -7.71 -3.40 3.66
C CYS A 288 -8.14 -2.09 4.32
#